data_AF-A0A5J4X6T7-F1
#
_entry.id   AF-A0A5J4X6T7-F1
#
_cell.length_a   1.000
_cell.length_b   1.000
_cell.length_c   1.000
_cell.angle_alpha   90.00
_cell.angle_beta   90.00
_cell.angle_gamma   90.00
#
_symmetry.space_group_name_H-M   'P 1'
#
loop_
_entity.id
_entity.type
_entity.pdbx_description
1 polymer ?
#
loop_
_entity_poly.entity_id
_entity_poly.type
_entity_poly.pdbx_seq_one_letter_code
_entity_poly.pdbx_strand_id
1 'polypeptide(L)'
;MLNLHKLIKGNEENCLKASKLGIIDKLLEILDIHSVKTLYPMYSQPLQTYINSFPSSCKDSKLQENVLIWAKRILETDNEMVLFKILLQYYEIIYDFGTIEQDGKPNPLLKDMMENGTLTKLLEIFRNDKYIDWRIKEYDAISIGRLFKAVPLPLDGPEIIKHLKWQVLISNVYQCRHSLKTLPLLAECIQNHDLILEEEFMASANKILEVEKNKNKPDNLINFLKLIINLFKYGILETKEKERMEIEKENDKKKEKQQKSEKKEQKK
;
A
#
# COMPACT_ATOMS: atom_id res chain seq x y z
N MET A 1 -21.98 -17.05 12.21
CA MET A 1 -20.77 -16.26 11.88
C MET A 1 -20.96 -14.74 11.87
N LEU A 2 -22.09 -14.18 11.40
CA LEU A 2 -22.35 -12.73 11.44
C LEU A 2 -22.17 -12.09 12.83
N ASN A 3 -22.52 -12.80 13.90
CA ASN A 3 -22.32 -12.32 15.27
C ASN A 3 -20.84 -12.25 15.67
N LEU A 4 -20.02 -13.21 15.21
CA LEU A 4 -18.59 -13.23 15.53
C LEU A 4 -17.88 -12.01 14.94
N HIS A 5 -18.14 -11.71 13.66
CA HIS A 5 -17.63 -10.49 13.01
C HIS A 5 -17.92 -9.23 13.84
N LYS A 6 -19.18 -9.05 14.25
CA LYS A 6 -19.59 -7.87 15.04
C LYS A 6 -18.92 -7.82 16.41
N LEU A 7 -18.73 -8.98 17.06
CA LEU A 7 -18.13 -9.05 18.39
C LEU A 7 -16.64 -8.71 18.40
N ILE A 8 -15.90 -9.14 17.39
CA ILE A 8 -14.43 -8.95 17.36
C ILE A 8 -14.00 -7.64 16.69
N LYS A 9 -14.85 -7.05 15.83
CA LYS A 9 -14.50 -5.85 15.06
C LYS A 9 -14.15 -4.68 15.97
N GLY A 10 -12.89 -4.24 15.92
CA GLY A 10 -12.39 -3.10 16.70
C GLY A 10 -12.36 -3.35 18.21
N ASN A 11 -12.40 -4.62 18.64
CA ASN A 11 -12.33 -5.00 20.04
C ASN A 11 -11.24 -6.05 20.24
N GLU A 12 -10.07 -5.59 20.68
CA GLU A 12 -8.88 -6.40 20.92
C GLU A 12 -9.11 -7.51 21.95
N GLU A 13 -9.80 -7.20 23.05
CA GLU A 13 -10.11 -8.18 24.11
C GLU A 13 -10.94 -9.34 23.56
N ASN A 14 -11.95 -9.04 22.75
CA ASN A 14 -12.77 -10.05 22.10
C ASN A 14 -11.99 -10.86 21.06
N CYS A 15 -11.03 -10.26 20.37
CA CYS A 15 -10.15 -11.00 19.46
C CYS A 15 -9.27 -12.00 20.25
N LEU A 16 -8.62 -11.55 21.31
CA LEU A 16 -7.81 -12.39 22.20
C LEU A 16 -8.64 -13.53 22.79
N LYS A 17 -9.87 -13.23 23.23
CA LYS A 17 -10.81 -14.23 23.74
C LYS A 17 -11.20 -15.25 22.66
N ALA A 18 -11.51 -14.81 21.44
CA ALA A 18 -11.83 -15.71 20.34
C ALA A 18 -10.66 -16.64 19.98
N SER A 19 -9.43 -16.10 19.99
CA SER A 19 -8.20 -16.87 19.80
C SER A 19 -8.03 -17.93 20.88
N LYS A 20 -8.12 -17.55 22.16
CA LYS A 20 -7.97 -18.46 23.32
C LYS A 20 -9.03 -19.56 23.35
N LEU A 21 -10.22 -19.30 22.81
CA LEU A 21 -11.31 -20.27 22.70
C LEU A 21 -11.17 -21.20 21.48
N GLY A 22 -10.09 -21.09 20.69
CA GLY A 22 -9.87 -21.91 19.48
C GLY A 22 -10.85 -21.61 18.34
N ILE A 23 -11.55 -20.47 18.39
CA ILE A 23 -12.53 -20.10 17.35
C ILE A 23 -11.79 -19.85 16.02
N ILE A 24 -10.61 -19.25 16.08
CA ILE A 24 -9.82 -18.95 14.89
C ILE A 24 -9.28 -20.23 14.25
N ASP A 25 -8.78 -21.17 15.06
CA ASP A 25 -8.37 -22.49 14.57
C ASP A 25 -9.54 -23.21 13.88
N LYS A 26 -10.73 -23.18 14.48
CA LYS A 26 -11.94 -23.76 13.86
C LYS A 26 -12.35 -23.07 12.57
N LEU A 27 -12.17 -21.75 12.45
CA LEU A 27 -12.39 -21.05 11.19
C LEU A 27 -11.40 -21.52 10.12
N LEU A 28 -10.11 -21.61 10.46
CA LEU A 28 -9.08 -22.12 9.55
C LEU A 28 -9.37 -23.57 9.12
N GLU A 29 -9.77 -24.46 10.03
CA GLU A 29 -10.19 -25.83 9.71
C GLU A 29 -11.37 -25.85 8.73
N ILE A 30 -12.41 -25.03 8.95
CA ILE A 30 -13.55 -24.93 8.02
C ILE A 30 -13.08 -24.49 6.64
N LEU A 31 -12.18 -23.52 6.61
CA LEU A 31 -11.63 -22.97 5.38
C LEU A 31 -10.74 -23.97 4.65
N ASP A 32 -10.09 -24.88 5.37
CA ASP A 32 -9.28 -25.94 4.76
C ASP A 32 -10.11 -27.01 4.07
N ILE A 33 -11.30 -27.31 4.60
CA ILE A 33 -12.24 -28.31 4.07
C ILE A 33 -12.91 -27.84 2.78
N HIS A 34 -13.16 -26.54 2.63
CA HIS A 34 -13.90 -26.00 1.48
C HIS A 34 -12.97 -25.63 0.32
N SER A 35 -13.43 -25.88 -0.91
CA SER A 35 -12.75 -25.36 -2.10
C SER A 35 -12.80 -23.83 -2.10
N VAL A 36 -11.67 -23.21 -2.46
CA VAL A 36 -11.53 -21.76 -2.65
C VAL A 36 -12.54 -21.23 -3.66
N LYS A 37 -12.93 -22.05 -4.65
CA LYS A 37 -13.93 -21.69 -5.67
C LYS A 37 -15.35 -21.56 -5.13
N THR A 38 -15.64 -22.24 -4.02
CA THR A 38 -16.96 -22.26 -3.38
C THR A 38 -17.03 -21.40 -2.11
N LEU A 39 -15.96 -20.66 -1.82
CA LEU A 39 -15.79 -20.00 -0.55
C LEU A 39 -16.57 -18.69 -0.51
N TYR A 40 -17.68 -18.70 0.23
CA TYR A 40 -18.50 -17.51 0.39
C TYR A 40 -17.81 -16.48 1.30
N PRO A 41 -18.02 -15.16 1.07
CA PRO A 41 -17.50 -14.10 1.93
C PRO A 41 -17.84 -14.28 3.42
N MET A 42 -18.91 -15.01 3.75
CA MET A 42 -19.31 -15.27 5.13
C MET A 42 -18.30 -16.08 5.96
N TYR A 43 -17.47 -16.91 5.31
CA TYR A 43 -16.43 -17.71 5.96
C TYR A 43 -15.13 -16.94 6.11
N SER A 44 -14.78 -16.15 5.10
CA SER A 44 -13.58 -15.33 5.15
C SER A 44 -13.78 -14.14 6.09
N GLN A 45 -14.91 -13.43 6.04
CA GLN A 45 -15.11 -12.15 6.73
C GLN A 45 -14.76 -12.15 8.24
N PRO A 46 -15.16 -13.15 9.06
CA PRO A 46 -14.73 -13.20 10.46
C PRO A 46 -13.22 -13.30 10.61
N LEU A 47 -12.55 -14.11 9.79
CA LEU A 47 -11.09 -14.20 9.78
C LEU A 47 -10.45 -12.88 9.33
N GLN A 48 -10.97 -12.23 8.30
CA GLN A 48 -10.50 -10.89 7.88
C GLN A 48 -10.62 -9.88 9.02
N THR A 49 -11.71 -9.96 9.77
CA THR A 49 -11.99 -9.01 10.86
C THR A 49 -11.11 -9.27 12.06
N TYR A 50 -10.87 -10.55 12.35
CA TYR A 50 -9.90 -10.97 13.32
C TYR A 50 -8.52 -10.39 12.97
N ILE A 51 -8.02 -10.64 11.76
CA ILE A 51 -6.75 -10.11 11.26
C ILE A 51 -6.67 -8.59 11.44
N ASN A 52 -7.70 -7.86 10.98
CA ASN A 52 -7.71 -6.39 11.01
C ASN A 52 -7.87 -5.80 12.44
N SER A 53 -8.40 -6.58 13.38
CA SER A 53 -8.63 -6.15 14.76
C SER A 53 -7.58 -6.70 15.72
N PHE A 54 -6.69 -7.58 15.22
CA PHE A 54 -5.61 -8.14 16.01
C PHE A 54 -4.45 -7.15 16.06
N PRO A 55 -3.96 -6.78 17.26
CA PRO A 55 -2.84 -5.86 17.38
C PRO A 55 -1.61 -6.42 16.70
N SER A 56 -0.88 -5.58 15.96
CA SER A 56 0.45 -5.93 15.42
C SER A 56 1.46 -6.30 16.52
N SER A 57 1.19 -5.92 17.77
CA SER A 57 1.98 -6.30 18.96
C SER A 57 1.70 -7.73 19.45
N CYS A 58 0.57 -8.34 19.08
CA CYS A 58 0.23 -9.70 19.46
C CYS A 58 0.80 -10.67 18.42
N LYS A 59 2.10 -10.93 18.55
CA LYS A 59 2.92 -11.76 17.66
C LYS A 59 2.69 -13.26 17.87
N ASP A 60 1.45 -13.74 17.72
CA ASP A 60 1.28 -15.18 17.54
C ASP A 60 1.76 -15.56 16.13
N SER A 61 3.08 -15.80 16.03
CA SER A 61 3.77 -16.15 14.78
C SER A 61 3.12 -17.33 14.06
N LYS A 62 2.59 -18.31 14.80
CA LYS A 62 1.94 -19.49 14.22
C LYS A 62 0.59 -19.13 13.61
N LEU A 63 -0.18 -18.28 14.29
CA LEU A 63 -1.45 -17.84 13.75
C LEU A 63 -1.27 -16.94 12.51
N GLN A 64 -0.25 -16.08 12.53
CA GLN A 64 0.13 -15.28 11.36
C GLN A 64 0.56 -16.16 10.18
N GLU A 65 1.38 -17.18 10.43
CA GLU A 65 1.77 -18.18 9.42
C GLU A 65 0.54 -18.88 8.83
N ASN A 66 -0.36 -19.38 9.66
CA ASN A 66 -1.60 -20.04 9.21
C ASN A 66 -2.49 -19.10 8.38
N VAL A 67 -2.62 -17.83 8.79
CA VAL A 67 -3.35 -16.81 8.05
C VAL A 67 -2.72 -16.58 6.68
N LEU A 68 -1.40 -16.50 6.58
CA LEU A 68 -0.69 -16.30 5.32
C LEU A 68 -0.82 -17.51 4.39
N ILE A 69 -0.71 -18.73 4.92
CA ILE A 69 -0.94 -19.98 4.17
C ILE A 69 -2.36 -19.98 3.59
N TRP A 70 -3.35 -19.64 4.39
CA TRP A 70 -4.73 -19.58 3.95
C TRP A 70 -4.97 -18.47 2.93
N ALA A 71 -4.46 -17.26 3.18
CA ALA A 71 -4.61 -16.12 2.28
C ALA A 71 -4.01 -16.44 0.90
N LYS A 72 -2.89 -17.17 0.85
CA LYS A 72 -2.27 -17.64 -0.39
C LYS A 72 -3.22 -18.54 -1.17
N ARG A 73 -3.85 -19.51 -0.52
CA ARG A 73 -4.82 -20.41 -1.17
C ARG A 73 -5.94 -19.61 -1.84
N ILE A 74 -6.38 -18.51 -1.25
CA ILE A 74 -7.49 -17.72 -1.81
C ILE A 74 -7.09 -16.85 -2.99
N LEU A 75 -5.80 -16.56 -3.18
CA LEU A 75 -5.34 -15.91 -4.42
C LEU A 75 -5.66 -16.74 -5.68
N GLU A 76 -6.01 -18.02 -5.54
CA GLU A 76 -6.48 -18.90 -6.62
C GLU A 76 -7.99 -18.78 -6.90
N THR A 77 -8.70 -17.82 -6.30
CA THR A 77 -10.14 -17.63 -6.54
C THR A 77 -10.41 -16.89 -7.86
N ASP A 78 -11.37 -17.38 -8.62
CA ASP A 78 -11.91 -16.68 -9.79
C ASP A 78 -12.96 -15.61 -9.40
N ASN A 79 -13.36 -15.56 -8.12
CA ASN A 79 -14.33 -14.60 -7.63
C ASN A 79 -13.65 -13.26 -7.29
N GLU A 80 -13.79 -12.28 -8.19
CA GLU A 80 -13.19 -10.94 -8.04
C GLU A 80 -13.53 -10.25 -6.71
N MET A 81 -14.76 -10.42 -6.20
CA MET A 81 -15.13 -9.83 -4.91
C MET A 81 -14.34 -10.45 -3.76
N VAL A 82 -14.13 -11.77 -3.78
CA VAL A 82 -13.32 -12.46 -2.78
C VAL A 82 -11.85 -12.07 -2.93
N LEU A 83 -11.34 -12.07 -4.17
CA LEU A 83 -9.95 -11.69 -4.47
C LEU A 83 -9.63 -10.28 -3.99
N PHE A 84 -10.47 -9.30 -4.34
CA PHE A 84 -10.34 -7.92 -3.87
C PHE A 84 -10.27 -7.84 -2.34
N LYS A 85 -11.14 -8.56 -1.61
CA LYS A 85 -11.13 -8.54 -0.14
C LYS A 85 -9.86 -9.14 0.45
N ILE A 86 -9.27 -10.13 -0.22
CA ILE A 86 -8.02 -10.76 0.22
C ILE A 86 -6.83 -9.86 -0.08
N LEU A 87 -6.76 -9.24 -1.25
CA LEU A 87 -5.76 -8.22 -1.54
C LEU A 87 -5.84 -7.07 -0.55
N LEU A 88 -7.05 -6.67 -0.14
CA LEU A 88 -7.28 -5.68 0.92
C LEU A 88 -6.63 -6.08 2.27
N GLN A 89 -6.51 -7.37 2.57
CA GLN A 89 -5.81 -7.83 3.77
C GLN A 89 -4.30 -7.90 3.57
N TYR A 90 -3.87 -8.43 2.42
CA TYR A 90 -2.45 -8.54 2.09
C TYR A 90 -1.74 -7.19 2.21
N TYR A 91 -2.29 -6.13 1.62
CA TYR A 91 -1.61 -4.83 1.65
C TYR A 91 -1.51 -4.23 3.06
N GLU A 92 -2.44 -4.54 3.97
CA GLU A 92 -2.37 -4.12 5.39
C GLU A 92 -1.37 -4.97 6.16
N ILE A 93 -1.44 -6.31 6.06
CA ILE A 93 -0.47 -7.21 6.71
C ILE A 93 0.96 -6.86 6.27
N ILE A 94 1.20 -6.75 4.96
CA ILE A 94 2.52 -6.41 4.41
C ILE A 94 2.99 -5.06 4.95
N TYR A 95 2.10 -4.08 5.11
CA TYR A 95 2.44 -2.77 5.64
C TYR A 95 2.77 -2.79 7.13
N ASP A 96 1.99 -3.49 7.93
CA ASP A 96 2.23 -3.60 9.37
C ASP A 96 3.59 -4.26 9.63
N PHE A 97 3.89 -5.35 8.92
CA PHE A 97 5.21 -5.99 9.00
C PHE A 97 6.33 -5.10 8.46
N GLY A 98 6.10 -4.39 7.35
CA GLY A 98 7.09 -3.48 6.77
C GLY A 98 7.40 -2.24 7.63
N THR A 99 6.43 -1.77 8.42
CA THR A 99 6.57 -0.58 9.28
C THR A 99 7.13 -0.89 10.67
N ILE A 100 7.12 -2.15 11.10
CA ILE A 100 7.86 -2.59 12.29
C ILE A 100 9.37 -2.50 12.04
N GLU A 101 9.81 -2.78 10.81
CA GLU A 101 11.21 -2.70 10.43
C GLU A 101 11.68 -1.25 10.27
N GLN A 102 12.94 -0.99 10.66
CA GLN A 102 13.58 0.32 10.53
C GLN A 102 13.68 0.77 9.06
N ASP A 103 13.84 2.08 8.83
CA ASP A 103 14.06 2.62 7.50
C ASP A 103 15.30 1.99 6.84
N GLY A 104 15.22 1.70 5.54
CA GLY A 104 16.28 1.05 4.77
C GLY A 104 16.39 -0.46 5.01
N LYS A 105 15.52 -1.05 5.84
CA LYS A 105 15.42 -2.50 6.00
C LYS A 105 14.30 -3.08 5.14
N PRO A 106 14.54 -4.20 4.43
CA PRO A 106 13.52 -4.88 3.63
C PRO A 106 12.28 -5.25 4.44
N ASN A 107 11.16 -5.45 3.75
CA ASN A 107 9.99 -6.04 4.37
C ASN A 107 10.31 -7.49 4.83
N PRO A 108 10.03 -7.87 6.09
CA PRO A 108 10.42 -9.17 6.60
C PRO A 108 9.66 -10.32 5.92
N LEU A 109 8.50 -10.05 5.32
CA LEU A 109 7.69 -11.05 4.62
C LEU A 109 8.19 -11.34 3.19
N LEU A 110 9.10 -10.53 2.63
CA LEU A 110 9.49 -10.64 1.22
C LEU A 110 10.08 -12.02 0.89
N LYS A 111 11.01 -12.51 1.71
CA LYS A 111 11.67 -13.79 1.50
C LYS A 111 10.67 -14.95 1.54
N ASP A 112 9.86 -15.01 2.59
CA ASP A 112 8.90 -16.09 2.80
C ASP A 112 7.84 -16.10 1.69
N MET A 113 7.32 -14.93 1.29
CA MET A 113 6.35 -14.81 0.20
C MET A 113 6.94 -15.15 -1.17
N MET A 114 8.24 -14.94 -1.38
CA MET A 114 8.93 -15.36 -2.58
C MET A 114 9.11 -16.89 -2.60
N GLU A 115 9.64 -17.47 -1.52
CA GLU A 115 9.92 -18.91 -1.42
C GLU A 115 8.65 -19.76 -1.45
N ASN A 116 7.57 -19.28 -0.84
CA ASN A 116 6.29 -19.98 -0.86
C ASN A 116 5.45 -19.72 -2.12
N GLY A 117 5.92 -18.90 -3.07
CA GLY A 117 5.22 -18.62 -4.34
C GLY A 117 4.08 -17.60 -4.26
N THR A 118 3.78 -17.01 -3.09
CA THR A 118 2.77 -15.95 -2.95
C THR A 118 3.09 -14.75 -3.84
N LEU A 119 4.35 -14.29 -3.86
CA LEU A 119 4.76 -13.18 -4.71
C LEU A 119 4.58 -13.49 -6.20
N THR A 120 4.85 -14.72 -6.63
CA THR A 120 4.60 -15.15 -8.02
C THR A 120 3.13 -14.96 -8.37
N LYS A 121 2.24 -15.34 -7.45
CA LYS A 121 0.80 -15.19 -7.65
C LYS A 121 0.33 -13.75 -7.69
N LEU A 122 0.86 -12.89 -6.82
CA LEU A 122 0.59 -11.45 -6.87
C LEU A 122 1.02 -10.87 -8.23
N LEU A 123 2.22 -11.20 -8.72
CA LEU A 123 2.67 -10.75 -10.05
C LEU A 123 1.78 -11.26 -11.19
N GLU A 124 1.25 -12.49 -11.12
CA GLU A 124 0.27 -12.99 -12.08
C GLU A 124 -1.03 -12.19 -12.06
N ILE A 125 -1.54 -11.86 -10.86
CA ILE A 125 -2.75 -11.04 -10.68
C ILE A 125 -2.52 -9.65 -11.27
N PHE A 126 -1.38 -9.02 -10.98
CA PHE A 126 -1.05 -7.68 -11.45
C PHE A 126 -1.02 -7.59 -12.98
N ARG A 127 -0.44 -8.60 -13.63
CA ARG A 127 -0.34 -8.70 -15.09
C ARG A 127 -1.66 -9.05 -15.76
N ASN A 128 -2.66 -9.51 -15.01
CA ASN A 128 -3.93 -9.93 -15.57
C ASN A 128 -4.88 -8.74 -15.79
N ASP A 129 -4.94 -8.26 -17.03
CA ASP A 129 -5.83 -7.17 -17.44
C ASP A 129 -7.29 -7.58 -17.67
N LYS A 130 -7.67 -8.82 -17.35
CA LYS A 130 -9.05 -9.32 -17.56
C LYS A 130 -9.99 -9.01 -16.40
N TYR A 131 -9.48 -8.60 -15.25
CA TYR A 131 -10.32 -8.29 -14.09
C TYR A 131 -11.20 -7.07 -14.36
N ILE A 132 -12.50 -7.18 -14.07
CA ILE A 132 -13.46 -6.10 -14.23
C ILE A 132 -13.31 -5.09 -13.08
N ASP A 133 -13.10 -5.59 -11.85
CA ASP A 133 -12.88 -4.77 -10.68
C ASP A 133 -11.47 -4.18 -10.67
N TRP A 134 -11.36 -2.94 -11.14
CA TRP A 134 -10.12 -2.16 -11.21
C TRP A 134 -9.35 -2.10 -9.87
N ARG A 135 -10.04 -2.27 -8.74
CA ARG A 135 -9.43 -2.25 -7.41
C ARG A 135 -8.48 -3.42 -7.19
N ILE A 136 -8.69 -4.55 -7.88
CA ILE A 136 -7.81 -5.72 -7.79
C ILE A 136 -6.39 -5.31 -8.17
N LYS A 137 -6.22 -4.73 -9.36
CA LYS A 137 -4.91 -4.27 -9.83
C LYS A 137 -4.33 -3.17 -8.93
N GLU A 138 -5.16 -2.29 -8.40
CA GLU A 138 -4.74 -1.25 -7.45
C GLU A 138 -4.12 -1.83 -6.18
N TYR A 139 -4.85 -2.68 -5.48
CA TYR A 139 -4.40 -3.22 -4.19
C TYR A 139 -3.27 -4.22 -4.34
N ASP A 140 -3.21 -4.90 -5.49
CA ASP A 140 -2.10 -5.79 -5.81
C ASP A 140 -0.80 -5.02 -6.07
N ALA A 141 -0.84 -3.94 -6.87
CA ALA A 141 0.31 -3.05 -7.07
C ALA A 141 0.81 -2.44 -5.75
N ILE A 142 -0.12 -2.02 -4.87
CA ILE A 142 0.20 -1.52 -3.53
C ILE A 142 0.85 -2.62 -2.68
N SER A 143 0.31 -3.84 -2.71
CA SER A 143 0.84 -4.99 -1.96
C SER A 143 2.27 -5.30 -2.38
N ILE A 144 2.51 -5.42 -3.68
CA ILE A 144 3.85 -5.68 -4.23
C ILE A 144 4.79 -4.53 -3.88
N GLY A 145 4.38 -3.27 -4.10
CA GLY A 145 5.21 -2.12 -3.77
C GLY A 145 5.63 -2.05 -2.30
N ARG A 146 4.73 -2.40 -1.36
CA ARG A 146 5.04 -2.45 0.08
C ARG A 146 5.93 -3.62 0.45
N LEU A 147 5.80 -4.75 -0.25
CA LEU A 147 6.64 -5.92 -0.05
C LEU A 147 8.08 -5.64 -0.48
N PHE A 148 8.26 -4.83 -1.52
CA PHE A 148 9.55 -4.38 -2.04
C PHE A 148 10.10 -3.12 -1.34
N LYS A 149 9.69 -2.84 -0.09
CA LYS A 149 10.29 -1.79 0.75
C LYS A 149 11.82 -1.96 0.77
N ALA A 150 12.55 -0.85 0.54
CA ALA A 150 14.01 -0.79 0.62
C ALA A 150 14.77 -1.82 -0.23
N VAL A 151 14.14 -2.40 -1.25
CA VAL A 151 14.78 -3.32 -2.21
C VAL A 151 14.38 -2.97 -3.65
N PRO A 152 15.18 -3.36 -4.65
CA PRO A 152 14.84 -3.14 -6.06
C PRO A 152 13.57 -3.92 -6.43
N LEU A 153 12.66 -3.27 -7.15
CA LEU A 153 11.48 -3.93 -7.69
C LEU A 153 11.83 -5.07 -8.68
N PRO A 154 10.90 -6.02 -8.90
CA PRO A 154 11.10 -7.08 -9.88
C PRO A 154 11.03 -6.52 -11.32
N LEU A 155 11.08 -7.41 -12.32
CA LEU A 155 11.01 -7.03 -13.73
C LEU A 155 9.81 -6.11 -14.07
N ASP A 156 8.66 -6.32 -13.41
CA ASP A 156 7.43 -5.52 -13.58
C ASP A 156 7.45 -4.18 -12.81
N GLY A 157 8.60 -3.82 -12.23
CA GLY A 157 8.78 -2.62 -11.43
C GLY A 157 8.31 -1.33 -12.10
N PRO A 158 8.65 -1.06 -13.38
CA PRO A 158 8.19 0.13 -14.10
C PRO A 158 6.66 0.23 -14.16
N GLU A 159 5.95 -0.86 -14.47
CA GLU A 159 4.49 -0.91 -14.54
C GLU A 159 3.86 -0.72 -13.16
N ILE A 160 4.44 -1.33 -12.11
CA ILE A 160 3.99 -1.15 -10.72
C ILE A 160 4.11 0.32 -10.32
N ILE A 161 5.27 0.95 -10.52
CA ILE A 161 5.48 2.36 -10.19
C ILE A 161 4.56 3.25 -11.03
N LYS A 162 4.43 3.01 -12.33
CA LYS A 162 3.50 3.73 -13.21
C LYS A 162 2.07 3.68 -12.66
N HIS A 163 1.62 2.51 -12.21
CA HIS A 163 0.28 2.36 -11.63
C HIS A 163 0.14 3.12 -10.30
N LEU A 164 1.13 3.06 -9.42
CA LEU A 164 1.15 3.82 -8.16
C LEU A 164 1.15 5.34 -8.42
N LYS A 165 1.94 5.83 -9.40
CA LYS A 165 1.95 7.24 -9.81
C LYS A 165 0.58 7.67 -10.35
N TRP A 166 -0.02 6.86 -11.23
CA TRP A 166 -1.35 7.11 -11.77
C TRP A 166 -2.41 7.26 -10.66
N GLN A 167 -2.36 6.41 -9.63
CA GLN A 167 -3.27 6.53 -8.48
C GLN A 167 -3.07 7.81 -7.68
N VAL A 168 -1.83 8.30 -7.57
CA VAL A 168 -1.58 9.60 -6.93
C VAL A 168 -2.20 10.74 -7.74
N LEU A 169 -2.11 10.67 -9.07
CA LEU A 169 -2.45 11.77 -9.96
C LEU A 169 -3.95 11.88 -10.31
N ILE A 170 -4.65 10.76 -10.44
CA ILE A 170 -6.01 10.72 -11.01
C ILE A 170 -7.06 10.32 -9.97
N SER A 171 -6.67 9.60 -8.92
CA SER A 171 -7.62 9.11 -7.95
C SER A 171 -8.08 10.20 -7.00
N ASN A 172 -9.22 9.97 -6.35
CA ASN A 172 -9.67 10.90 -5.31
C ASN A 172 -8.70 10.87 -4.11
N VAL A 173 -8.79 11.89 -3.25
CA VAL A 173 -7.93 12.08 -2.07
C VAL A 173 -7.87 10.85 -1.14
N TYR A 174 -8.92 10.04 -1.07
CA TYR A 174 -8.95 8.84 -0.23
C TYR A 174 -8.25 7.65 -0.88
N GLN A 175 -8.23 7.58 -2.21
CA GLN A 175 -7.63 6.49 -2.98
C GLN A 175 -6.10 6.66 -3.09
N CYS A 176 -5.61 7.88 -3.36
CA CYS A 176 -4.17 8.12 -3.49
C CYS A 176 -3.37 7.86 -2.21
N ARG A 177 -4.03 7.84 -1.03
CA ARG A 177 -3.38 7.66 0.28
C ARG A 177 -2.53 6.39 0.34
N HIS A 178 -2.95 5.31 -0.32
CA HIS A 178 -2.28 4.03 -0.21
C HIS A 178 -1.00 4.01 -1.06
N SER A 179 -1.06 4.58 -2.26
CA SER A 179 0.09 4.76 -3.15
C SER A 179 1.08 5.76 -2.55
N LEU A 180 0.61 6.87 -1.98
CA LEU A 180 1.44 7.83 -1.25
C LEU A 180 2.11 7.23 -0.02
N LYS A 181 1.52 6.23 0.63
CA LYS A 181 2.20 5.47 1.70
C LYS A 181 3.21 4.45 1.17
N THR A 182 3.07 4.02 -0.08
CA THR A 182 3.86 2.94 -0.69
C THR A 182 5.11 3.47 -1.38
N LEU A 183 4.99 4.57 -2.14
CA LEU A 183 6.12 5.19 -2.84
C LEU A 183 7.29 5.55 -1.91
N PRO A 184 7.09 6.12 -0.70
CA PRO A 184 8.19 6.39 0.22
C PRO A 184 8.98 5.12 0.60
N LEU A 185 8.30 3.98 0.76
CA LEU A 185 8.94 2.71 1.09
C LEU A 185 9.81 2.19 -0.06
N LEU A 186 9.34 2.37 -1.29
CA LEU A 186 10.11 2.05 -2.51
C LEU A 186 11.31 2.98 -2.68
N ALA A 187 11.16 4.26 -2.33
CA ALA A 187 12.23 5.26 -2.36
C ALA A 187 13.33 5.01 -1.32
N GLU A 188 13.19 4.04 -0.42
CA GLU A 188 14.30 3.59 0.44
C GLU A 188 15.35 2.78 -0.34
N CYS A 189 15.10 2.47 -1.62
CA CYS A 189 16.04 1.82 -2.53
C CYS A 189 16.36 2.73 -3.71
N ILE A 190 17.65 3.06 -3.87
CA ILE A 190 18.15 3.96 -4.92
C ILE A 190 17.80 3.48 -6.34
N GLN A 191 17.77 2.16 -6.57
CA GLN A 191 17.45 1.58 -7.88
C GLN A 191 16.02 1.87 -8.34
N ASN A 192 15.12 2.27 -7.42
CA ASN A 192 13.74 2.63 -7.76
C ASN A 192 13.58 4.14 -8.04
N HIS A 193 14.59 4.98 -7.78
CA HIS A 193 14.45 6.44 -7.78
C HIS A 193 14.14 7.00 -9.16
N ASP A 194 14.86 6.56 -10.20
CA ASP A 194 14.66 7.05 -11.56
C ASP A 194 13.21 6.81 -12.02
N LEU A 195 12.69 5.60 -11.80
CA LEU A 195 11.31 5.24 -12.12
C LEU A 195 10.27 6.10 -11.37
N ILE A 196 10.55 6.46 -10.11
CA ILE A 196 9.69 7.33 -9.30
C ILE A 196 9.70 8.77 -9.84
N LEU A 197 10.88 9.28 -10.21
CA LEU A 197 11.10 10.67 -10.64
C LEU A 197 10.75 10.93 -12.11
N GLU A 198 10.61 9.89 -12.92
CA GLU A 198 10.19 9.99 -14.32
C GLU A 198 8.83 10.72 -14.51
N GLU A 199 8.68 11.34 -15.69
CA GLU A 199 7.43 11.98 -16.17
C GLU A 199 6.96 13.20 -15.36
N GLU A 200 7.88 13.98 -14.78
CA GLU A 200 7.55 15.18 -13.96
C GLU A 200 6.58 14.85 -12.80
N PHE A 201 6.66 13.63 -12.27
CA PHE A 201 5.74 13.12 -11.26
C PHE A 201 5.65 14.04 -10.05
N MET A 202 6.79 14.52 -9.55
CA MET A 202 6.87 15.38 -8.37
C MET A 202 6.12 16.71 -8.56
N ALA A 203 6.30 17.36 -9.72
CA ALA A 203 5.61 18.60 -10.04
C ALA A 203 4.09 18.41 -10.17
N SER A 204 3.66 17.24 -10.68
CA SER A 204 2.25 16.91 -10.81
C SER A 204 1.61 16.56 -9.47
N ALA A 205 2.31 15.78 -8.64
CA ALA A 205 1.86 15.41 -7.31
C ALA A 205 1.77 16.64 -6.36
N ASN A 206 2.71 17.59 -6.46
CA ASN A 206 2.69 18.79 -5.61
C ASN A 206 1.41 19.63 -5.78
N LYS A 207 0.87 19.71 -7.00
CA LYS A 207 -0.40 20.42 -7.28
C LYS A 207 -1.58 19.84 -6.49
N ILE A 208 -1.59 18.52 -6.29
CA ILE A 208 -2.66 17.82 -5.55
C ILE A 208 -2.55 18.13 -4.06
N LEU A 209 -1.34 18.32 -3.56
CA LEU A 209 -1.10 18.57 -2.14
C LEU A 209 -1.40 20.00 -1.71
N GLU A 210 -1.33 20.97 -2.63
CA GLU A 210 -1.84 22.32 -2.36
C GLU A 210 -3.34 22.30 -2.03
N VAL A 211 -4.10 21.32 -2.54
CA VAL A 211 -5.52 21.10 -2.16
C VAL A 211 -5.65 20.49 -0.76
N GLU A 212 -4.70 19.65 -0.35
CA GLU A 212 -4.69 18.99 0.97
C GLU A 212 -4.22 19.91 2.10
N LYS A 213 -3.41 20.93 1.79
CA LYS A 213 -2.73 21.79 2.77
C LYS A 213 -3.65 22.43 3.81
N ASN A 214 -4.89 22.71 3.44
CA ASN A 214 -5.87 23.37 4.31
C ASN A 214 -6.82 22.40 5.03
N LYS A 215 -6.60 21.09 4.92
CA LYS A 215 -7.45 20.09 5.58
C LYS A 215 -7.00 19.82 7.00
N ASN A 216 -7.98 19.50 7.86
CA ASN A 216 -7.73 19.16 9.28
C ASN A 216 -6.83 17.92 9.47
N LYS A 217 -6.68 17.07 8.45
CA LYS A 217 -5.82 15.87 8.45
C LYS A 217 -5.10 15.74 7.11
N PRO A 218 -3.95 16.40 6.92
CA PRO A 218 -3.23 16.40 5.66
C PRO A 218 -2.35 15.13 5.54
N ASP A 219 -2.93 13.95 5.78
CA ASP A 219 -2.21 12.66 5.80
C ASP A 219 -1.43 12.44 4.49
N ASN A 220 -2.01 12.84 3.36
CA ASN A 220 -1.38 12.75 2.04
C ASN A 220 -0.15 13.65 1.91
N LEU A 221 -0.18 14.86 2.50
CA LEU A 221 0.98 15.75 2.53
C LEU A 221 2.12 15.15 3.34
N ILE A 222 1.81 14.56 4.52
CA ILE A 222 2.82 13.91 5.36
C ILE A 222 3.48 12.76 4.59
N ASN A 223 2.69 11.92 3.92
CA ASN A 223 3.23 10.80 3.15
C ASN A 223 4.06 11.25 1.94
N PHE A 224 3.65 12.33 1.26
CA PHE A 224 4.45 12.89 0.18
C PHE A 224 5.76 13.53 0.66
N LEU A 225 5.74 14.25 1.79
CA LEU A 225 6.97 14.75 2.39
C LEU A 225 7.90 13.60 2.77
N LYS A 226 7.36 12.48 3.26
CA LYS A 226 8.15 11.26 3.51
C LYS A 226 8.77 10.71 2.22
N LEU A 227 8.06 10.75 1.10
CA LEU A 227 8.62 10.37 -0.21
C LEU A 227 9.84 11.23 -0.56
N ILE A 228 9.70 12.56 -0.51
CA ILE A 228 10.79 13.51 -0.78
C ILE A 228 11.97 13.24 0.15
N ILE A 229 11.72 13.10 1.46
CA ILE A 229 12.78 12.83 2.44
C ILE A 229 13.53 11.55 2.10
N ASN A 230 12.83 10.48 1.72
CA ASN A 230 13.47 9.21 1.37
C ASN A 230 14.26 9.30 0.05
N LEU A 231 13.74 9.98 -0.96
CA LEU A 231 14.48 10.24 -2.21
C LEU A 231 15.77 11.02 -1.94
N PHE A 232 15.73 12.09 -1.13
CA PHE A 232 16.94 12.80 -0.72
C PHE A 232 17.87 11.95 0.16
N LYS A 233 17.34 11.23 1.14
CA LYS A 233 18.11 10.46 2.12
C LYS A 233 18.88 9.30 1.47
N TYR A 234 18.24 8.60 0.54
CA TYR A 234 18.79 7.41 -0.13
C TYR A 234 19.33 7.70 -1.54
N GLY A 235 19.15 8.92 -2.05
CA GLY A 235 19.56 9.39 -3.36
C GLY A 235 21.08 9.63 -3.52
N ILE A 236 21.59 9.50 -4.76
CA ILE A 236 22.92 9.99 -5.14
C ILE A 236 22.93 11.52 -5.29
N LEU A 237 24.12 12.13 -5.36
CA LEU A 237 24.27 13.59 -5.56
C LEU A 237 23.44 14.12 -6.75
N GLU A 238 23.45 13.40 -7.87
CA GLU A 238 22.68 13.79 -9.06
C GLU A 238 21.16 13.79 -8.81
N THR A 239 20.63 12.78 -8.12
CA THR A 239 19.22 12.72 -7.72
C THR A 239 18.87 13.89 -6.80
N LYS A 240 19.74 14.20 -5.83
CA LYS A 240 19.58 15.34 -4.92
C LYS A 240 19.58 16.68 -5.67
N GLU A 241 20.43 16.81 -6.69
CA GLU A 241 20.48 18.00 -7.54
C GLU A 241 19.22 18.12 -8.42
N LYS A 242 18.72 17.02 -9.00
CA LYS A 242 17.45 17.00 -9.75
C LYS A 242 16.28 17.48 -8.88
N GLU A 243 16.14 16.94 -7.68
CA GLU A 243 15.09 17.36 -6.75
C GLU A 243 15.24 18.82 -6.31
N ARG A 244 16.46 19.27 -6.02
CA ARG A 244 16.74 20.69 -5.70
C ARG A 244 16.33 21.60 -6.85
N MET A 245 16.70 21.26 -8.08
CA MET A 245 16.36 22.03 -9.28
C MET A 245 14.85 22.09 -9.52
N GLU A 246 14.09 21.03 -9.25
CA GLU A 246 12.62 21.06 -9.36
C GLU A 246 11.97 21.99 -8.32
N ILE A 247 12.44 21.94 -7.07
CA ILE A 247 11.97 22.83 -5.99
C ILE A 247 12.25 24.30 -6.34
N GLU A 248 13.45 24.61 -6.85
CA GLU A 248 13.84 25.96 -7.25
C GLU A 248 12.96 26.47 -8.42
N LYS A 249 12.76 25.65 -9.46
CA LYS A 249 11.88 25.98 -10.60
C LYS A 249 10.45 26.30 -10.18
N GLU A 250 9.92 25.58 -9.19
CA GLU A 250 8.56 25.82 -8.72
C GLU A 250 8.44 27.11 -7.88
N ASN A 251 9.45 27.43 -7.07
CA ASN A 251 9.52 28.68 -6.32
C ASN A 251 9.60 29.90 -7.25
N ASP A 252 10.36 29.82 -8.33
CA ASP A 252 10.45 30.92 -9.30
C ASP A 252 9.13 31.15 -10.04
N LYS A 253 8.43 30.07 -10.44
CA LYS A 253 7.07 30.15 -10.99
C LYS A 253 6.07 30.81 -10.02
N LYS A 254 6.20 30.58 -8.70
CA LYS A 254 5.36 31.22 -7.68
C LYS A 254 5.65 32.72 -7.57
N LYS A 255 6.93 33.13 -7.56
CA LYS A 255 7.34 34.55 -7.53
C LYS A 255 6.84 35.33 -8.77
N GLU A 256 6.96 34.75 -9.95
CA GLU A 256 6.47 35.39 -11.19
C GLU A 256 4.96 35.64 -11.17
N LYS A 257 4.18 34.69 -10.63
CA LYS A 257 2.73 34.85 -10.49
C LYS A 257 2.38 35.99 -9.53
N GLN A 258 3.10 36.10 -8.42
CA GLN A 258 2.87 37.15 -7.41
C GLN A 258 3.20 38.55 -7.95
N GLN A 259 4.30 38.71 -8.70
CA GLN A 259 4.63 39.98 -9.35
C GLN A 259 3.60 40.39 -10.43
N LYS A 260 3.02 39.42 -11.13
CA LYS A 260 1.96 39.68 -12.12
C LYS A 260 0.63 40.11 -11.48
N SER A 261 0.30 39.61 -10.28
CA SER A 261 -0.88 40.08 -9.54
C SER A 261 -0.70 41.50 -9.01
N GLU A 262 0.45 41.82 -8.42
CA GLU A 262 0.75 43.16 -7.88
C GLU A 262 0.72 44.24 -8.97
N LYS A 263 1.27 43.95 -10.16
CA LYS A 263 1.21 44.87 -11.31
C LYS A 263 -0.20 45.10 -11.87
N LYS A 264 -1.14 44.17 -11.64
CA LYS A 264 -2.55 44.34 -12.05
C LYS A 264 -3.34 45.18 -11.05
N GLU A 265 -3.02 45.11 -9.76
CA GLU A 265 -3.64 45.96 -8.73
C GLU A 265 -3.21 47.42 -8.83
N GLN A 266 -1.94 47.69 -9.16
CA GLN A 266 -1.44 49.06 -9.37
C GLN A 266 -2.01 49.77 -10.62
N LYS A 267 -2.73 49.04 -11.49
CA LYS A 267 -3.34 49.58 -12.72
C LYS A 267 -4.86 49.75 -12.63
N LYS A 268 -5.47 49.45 -11.48
CA LYS A 268 -6.88 49.71 -11.18
C LYS A 268 -6.98 50.91 -10.25
#